data_AF-A0A849IN31-F1
#
_entry.id   AF-A0A849IN31-F1
#
_cell.length_a   1.000
_cell.length_b   1.000
_cell.length_c   1.000
_cell.angle_alpha   90.00
_cell.angle_beta   90.00
_cell.angle_gamma   90.00
#
_symmetry.space_group_name_H-M   'P 1'
#
loop_
_entity.id
_entity.type
_entity.pdbx_description
1 polymer ?
#
loop_
_entity_poly.entity_id
_entity_poly.type
_entity_poly.pdbx_seq_one_letter_code
_entity_poly.pdbx_strand_id
1 'polypeptide(L)'
;MSKSDREIMEILEAHDLTRCAWAAARLAGCDPKTVSRYVAARDLERDPRVRMARPRLAGPYQEKIEEWVERSHGAVRAHVVHEQLRAMGYDGDERATRRAVAMAKQAWVGGRRRTYLRKIGAFAGGRTKWEQTLAATRPPTAPRIEALQAPKPDDADYQEDELRGPTLKELGQILRG
;
A
#
# COMPACT_ATOMS: atom_id res chain seq x y z
N MET A 1 -5.25 33.04 0.26
CA MET A 1 -6.39 33.51 1.07
C MET A 1 -7.64 32.73 0.71
N SER A 2 -8.40 32.25 1.68
CA SER A 2 -9.73 31.69 1.44
C SER A 2 -10.72 32.83 1.18
N LYS A 3 -11.65 32.64 0.25
CA LYS A 3 -12.72 33.60 -0.01
C LYS A 3 -13.71 33.60 1.16
N SER A 4 -14.24 34.77 1.48
CA SER A 4 -15.35 34.91 2.42
C SER A 4 -16.64 34.32 1.84
N ASP A 5 -17.61 34.02 2.70
CA ASP A 5 -18.88 33.43 2.26
C ASP A 5 -19.64 34.34 1.31
N ARG A 6 -19.59 35.66 1.58
CA ARG A 6 -20.16 36.67 0.71
C ARG A 6 -19.56 36.61 -0.70
N GLU A 7 -18.24 36.56 -0.81
CA GLU A 7 -17.56 36.45 -2.11
C GLU A 7 -17.88 35.12 -2.82
N ILE A 8 -18.05 34.03 -2.07
CA ILE A 8 -18.43 32.73 -2.64
C ILE A 8 -19.85 32.82 -3.24
N MET A 9 -20.79 33.44 -2.53
CA MET A 9 -22.15 33.65 -3.04
C MET A 9 -22.15 34.52 -4.30
N GLU A 10 -21.43 35.64 -4.30
CA GLU A 10 -21.30 36.53 -5.46
C GLU A 10 -20.72 35.81 -6.69
N ILE A 11 -19.73 34.93 -6.49
CA ILE A 11 -19.17 34.09 -7.56
C ILE A 11 -20.21 33.11 -8.12
N LEU A 12 -20.99 32.47 -7.25
CA LEU A 12 -22.01 31.50 -7.65
C LEU A 12 -23.19 32.19 -8.36
N GLU A 13 -23.63 33.36 -7.89
CA GLU A 13 -24.65 34.18 -8.54
C GLU A 13 -24.22 34.63 -9.94
N ALA A 14 -22.96 35.09 -10.10
CA ALA A 14 -22.41 35.44 -11.40
C ALA A 14 -22.36 34.23 -12.36
N HIS A 15 -22.12 33.04 -11.83
CA HIS A 15 -22.18 31.80 -12.62
C HIS A 15 -23.61 31.43 -12.99
N ASP A 16 -24.59 31.60 -12.10
CA ASP A 16 -25.98 31.29 -12.42
C ASP A 16 -26.55 32.25 -13.48
N LEU A 17 -26.12 33.51 -13.48
CA LEU A 17 -26.46 34.50 -14.51
C LEU A 17 -25.86 34.16 -15.89
N THR A 18 -24.60 33.71 -15.92
CA THR A 18 -23.86 33.57 -17.19
C THR A 18 -23.75 32.13 -17.69
N ARG A 19 -23.95 31.15 -16.80
CA ARG A 19 -23.72 29.71 -17.01
C ARG A 19 -22.33 29.39 -17.57
N CYS A 20 -21.36 30.29 -17.40
CA CYS A 20 -20.02 30.20 -17.96
C CYS A 20 -18.98 30.68 -16.94
N ALA A 21 -18.04 29.79 -16.58
CA ALA A 21 -17.02 30.10 -15.58
C ALA A 21 -16.12 31.28 -15.95
N TRP A 22 -15.81 31.47 -17.24
CA TRP A 22 -14.99 32.58 -17.71
C TRP A 22 -15.71 33.94 -17.63
N ALA A 23 -16.98 33.98 -18.00
CA ALA A 23 -17.79 35.20 -17.92
C ALA A 23 -18.07 35.58 -16.46
N ALA A 24 -18.46 34.60 -15.62
CA ALA A 24 -18.67 34.78 -14.19
C ALA A 24 -17.41 35.27 -13.47
N ALA A 25 -16.24 34.74 -13.81
CA ALA A 25 -14.96 35.17 -13.26
C ALA A 25 -14.66 36.65 -13.53
N ARG A 26 -14.99 37.12 -14.74
CA ARG A 26 -14.83 38.54 -15.11
C ARG A 26 -15.79 39.45 -14.34
N LEU A 27 -17.02 38.99 -14.08
CA LEU A 27 -18.00 39.73 -13.28
C LEU A 27 -17.64 39.78 -11.79
N ALA A 28 -17.21 38.66 -11.22
CA ALA A 28 -16.87 38.55 -9.80
C ALA A 28 -15.40 38.89 -9.48
N GLY A 29 -14.61 39.33 -10.48
CA GLY A 29 -13.20 39.70 -10.30
C GLY A 29 -12.31 38.57 -9.76
N CYS A 30 -12.50 37.32 -10.21
CA CYS A 30 -11.75 36.17 -9.72
C CYS A 30 -11.19 35.28 -10.85
N ASP A 31 -10.43 34.23 -10.50
CA ASP A 31 -9.89 33.27 -11.46
C ASP A 31 -10.99 32.28 -11.92
N PRO A 32 -11.15 31.98 -13.23
CA PRO A 32 -12.15 31.02 -13.74
C PRO A 32 -12.08 29.61 -13.13
N LYS A 33 -10.91 29.15 -12.70
CA LYS A 33 -10.75 27.87 -11.97
C LYS A 33 -11.33 27.96 -10.57
N THR A 34 -11.36 29.15 -9.97
CA THR A 34 -12.02 29.38 -8.68
C THR A 34 -13.52 29.25 -8.82
N VAL A 35 -14.11 29.85 -9.87
CA VAL A 35 -15.53 29.68 -10.20
C VAL A 35 -15.85 28.21 -10.42
N SER A 36 -15.09 27.55 -11.30
CA SER A 36 -15.28 26.12 -11.63
C SER A 36 -15.22 25.23 -10.38
N ARG A 37 -14.29 25.53 -9.45
CA ARG A 37 -14.16 24.79 -8.19
C ARG A 37 -15.38 24.98 -7.29
N TYR A 38 -15.90 26.20 -7.14
CA TYR A 38 -17.04 26.46 -6.29
C TYR A 38 -18.35 25.90 -6.86
N VAL A 39 -18.52 25.99 -8.17
CA VAL A 39 -19.65 25.35 -8.88
C VAL A 39 -19.60 23.84 -8.67
N ALA A 40 -18.46 23.19 -8.89
CA ALA A 40 -18.31 21.76 -8.65
C ALA A 40 -18.56 21.36 -7.18
N ALA A 41 -18.15 22.19 -6.22
CA ALA A 41 -18.45 21.95 -4.82
C ALA A 41 -19.95 22.03 -4.53
N ARG A 42 -20.66 23.01 -5.11
CA ARG A 42 -22.11 23.17 -5.01
C ARG A 42 -22.86 22.00 -5.62
N ASP A 43 -22.50 21.61 -6.84
CA ASP A 43 -23.19 20.52 -7.57
C ASP A 43 -23.04 19.16 -6.88
N LEU A 44 -22.02 19.02 -6.03
CA LEU A 44 -21.78 17.84 -5.19
C LEU A 44 -22.30 18.00 -3.74
N GLU A 45 -23.02 19.09 -3.44
CA GLU A 45 -23.52 19.45 -2.12
C GLU A 45 -22.42 19.41 -1.04
N ARG A 46 -21.22 19.89 -1.39
CA ARG A 46 -20.06 19.93 -0.50
C ARG A 46 -19.76 21.33 -0.03
N ASP A 47 -19.10 21.40 1.12
CA ASP A 47 -18.59 22.66 1.66
C ASP A 47 -17.58 23.29 0.67
N PRO A 48 -17.86 24.49 0.13
CA PRO A 48 -17.00 25.17 -0.83
C PRO A 48 -15.62 25.55 -0.24
N ARG A 49 -15.47 25.57 1.09
CA ARG A 49 -14.19 25.83 1.77
C ARG A 49 -13.26 24.63 1.75
N VAL A 50 -13.79 23.42 1.63
CA VAL A 50 -13.00 22.20 1.64
C VAL A 50 -12.42 21.96 0.24
N ARG A 51 -11.09 21.88 0.16
CA ARG A 51 -10.44 21.54 -1.11
C ARG A 51 -10.72 20.08 -1.45
N MET A 52 -11.28 19.84 -2.63
CA MET A 52 -11.50 18.48 -3.12
C MET A 52 -10.16 17.76 -3.24
N ALA A 53 -10.02 16.63 -2.54
CA ALA A 53 -8.90 15.74 -2.75
C ALA A 53 -9.03 15.10 -4.14
N ARG A 54 -8.00 15.23 -4.97
CA ARG A 54 -7.95 14.53 -6.26
C ARG A 54 -7.96 13.02 -6.00
N PRO A 55 -8.79 12.22 -6.71
CA PRO A 55 -8.76 10.77 -6.57
C PRO A 55 -7.35 10.26 -6.84
N ARG A 56 -6.83 9.45 -5.91
CA ARG A 56 -5.50 8.81 -6.03
C ARG A 56 -5.67 7.42 -6.62
N LEU A 57 -4.70 6.95 -7.40
CA LEU A 57 -4.70 5.57 -7.94
C LEU A 57 -4.76 4.52 -6.83
N ALA A 58 -4.18 4.79 -5.66
CA ALA A 58 -4.25 3.92 -4.49
C ALA A 58 -5.61 3.98 -3.77
N GLY A 59 -6.51 4.88 -4.16
CA GLY A 59 -7.81 5.11 -3.53
C GLY A 59 -8.69 3.84 -3.46
N PRO A 60 -8.86 3.08 -4.57
CA PRO A 60 -9.60 1.83 -4.55
C PRO A 60 -8.99 0.75 -3.63
N TYR A 61 -7.67 0.78 -3.45
CA TYR A 61 -6.93 -0.21 -2.66
C TYR A 61 -6.73 0.20 -1.19
N GLN A 62 -7.20 1.40 -0.81
CA GLN A 62 -7.02 1.94 0.52
C GLN A 62 -7.59 1.00 1.60
N GLU A 63 -8.73 0.38 1.33
CA GLU A 63 -9.36 -0.62 2.22
C GLU A 63 -8.48 -1.83 2.48
N LYS A 64 -7.82 -2.32 1.43
CA LYS A 64 -6.93 -3.46 1.55
C LYS A 64 -5.64 -3.12 2.28
N ILE A 65 -5.09 -1.93 2.03
CA ILE A 65 -3.89 -1.44 2.71
C ILE A 65 -4.15 -1.34 4.22
N GLU A 66 -5.30 -0.80 4.62
CA GLU A 66 -5.64 -0.66 6.03
C GLU A 66 -5.91 -2.00 6.71
N GLU A 67 -6.53 -2.97 6.02
CA GLU A 67 -6.67 -4.35 6.50
C GLU A 67 -5.29 -4.97 6.82
N TRP A 68 -4.31 -4.83 5.93
CA TRP A 68 -2.96 -5.34 6.16
C TRP A 68 -2.23 -4.61 7.29
N VAL A 69 -2.44 -3.30 7.44
CA VAL A 69 -1.91 -2.54 8.57
C VAL A 69 -2.51 -3.03 9.87
N GLU A 70 -3.81 -3.27 9.94
CA GLU A 70 -4.49 -3.78 11.13
C GLU A 70 -4.00 -5.20 11.47
N ARG A 71 -3.99 -6.12 10.50
CA ARG A 71 -3.56 -7.51 10.69
C ARG A 71 -2.09 -7.63 11.12
N SER A 72 -1.27 -6.65 10.74
CA SER A 72 0.14 -6.59 11.13
C SER A 72 0.39 -5.74 12.38
N HIS A 73 -0.64 -5.20 13.02
CA HIS A 73 -0.52 -4.25 14.13
C HIS A 73 0.43 -3.09 13.80
N GLY A 74 0.35 -2.57 12.57
CA GLY A 74 1.20 -1.47 12.10
C GLY A 74 2.61 -1.86 11.66
N ALA A 75 3.01 -3.13 11.75
CA ALA A 75 4.36 -3.57 11.41
C ALA A 75 4.62 -3.73 9.90
N VAL A 76 3.56 -3.85 9.06
CA VAL A 76 3.72 -4.15 7.63
C VAL A 76 4.63 -3.16 6.91
N ARG A 77 5.52 -3.68 6.06
CA ARG A 77 6.43 -2.88 5.23
C ARG A 77 5.77 -2.50 3.91
N ALA A 78 6.02 -1.27 3.46
CA ALA A 78 5.32 -0.73 2.30
C ALA A 78 5.68 -1.40 0.95
N HIS A 79 6.91 -1.92 0.80
CA HIS A 79 7.29 -2.66 -0.42
C HIS A 79 6.51 -3.97 -0.56
N VAL A 80 6.32 -4.70 0.54
CA VAL A 80 5.49 -5.91 0.59
C VAL A 80 4.04 -5.60 0.19
N VAL A 81 3.50 -4.48 0.71
CA VAL A 81 2.17 -4.02 0.29
C VAL A 81 2.14 -3.70 -1.19
N HIS A 82 3.17 -3.04 -1.72
CA HIS A 82 3.22 -2.69 -3.15
C HIS A 82 3.24 -3.93 -4.06
N GLU A 83 4.03 -4.95 -3.73
CA GLU A 83 4.03 -6.22 -4.46
C GLU A 83 2.66 -6.91 -4.41
N GLN A 84 2.01 -6.92 -3.24
CA GLN A 84 0.67 -7.48 -3.10
C GLN A 84 -0.37 -6.69 -3.90
N LEU A 85 -0.27 -5.36 -3.95
CA LEU A 85 -1.14 -4.53 -4.78
C LEU A 85 -0.90 -4.75 -6.27
N ARG A 86 0.36 -4.87 -6.70
CA ARG A 86 0.72 -5.18 -8.10
C ARG A 86 0.12 -6.52 -8.53
N ALA A 87 0.17 -7.53 -7.68
CA ALA A 87 -0.47 -8.82 -7.92
C ALA A 87 -2.00 -8.73 -8.06
N MET A 88 -2.63 -7.71 -7.47
CA MET A 88 -4.06 -7.42 -7.60
C MET A 88 -4.40 -6.52 -8.81
N GLY A 89 -3.42 -6.13 -9.64
CA GLY A 89 -3.63 -5.26 -10.79
C GLY A 89 -3.48 -3.77 -10.50
N TYR A 90 -2.80 -3.38 -9.42
CA TYR A 90 -2.45 -1.98 -9.18
C TYR A 90 -1.33 -1.52 -10.12
N ASP A 91 -1.62 -0.52 -10.95
CA ASP A 91 -0.65 0.05 -11.91
C ASP A 91 0.05 1.33 -11.41
N GLY A 92 -0.23 1.77 -10.19
CA GLY A 92 0.40 2.97 -9.65
C GLY A 92 1.85 2.75 -9.18
N ASP A 93 2.51 3.84 -8.79
CA ASP A 93 3.90 3.82 -8.36
C ASP A 93 4.08 3.32 -6.90
N GLU A 94 5.30 2.84 -6.61
CA GLU A 94 5.68 2.43 -5.25
C GLU A 94 5.60 3.61 -4.29
N ARG A 95 5.94 4.82 -4.73
CA ARG A 95 5.92 6.04 -3.90
C ARG A 95 4.51 6.41 -3.43
N ALA A 96 3.47 6.24 -4.26
CA ALA A 96 2.09 6.41 -3.83
C ALA A 96 1.68 5.31 -2.86
N THR A 97 2.12 4.08 -3.07
CA THR A 97 1.87 2.98 -2.14
C THR A 97 2.47 3.26 -0.77
N ARG A 98 3.75 3.70 -0.71
CA ARG A 98 4.42 4.11 0.52
C ARG A 98 3.68 5.22 1.25
N ARG A 99 3.18 6.22 0.52
CA ARG A 99 2.36 7.31 1.08
C ARG A 99 1.03 6.80 1.63
N ALA A 100 0.34 5.92 0.91
CA ALA A 100 -0.93 5.34 1.35
C ALA A 100 -0.74 4.48 2.62
N VAL A 101 0.30 3.66 2.68
CA VAL A 101 0.66 2.87 3.87
C VAL A 101 0.99 3.78 5.06
N ALA A 102 1.74 4.86 4.86
CA ALA A 102 2.06 5.80 5.93
C ALA A 102 0.80 6.48 6.48
N MET A 103 -0.13 6.90 5.60
CA MET A 103 -1.42 7.45 6.01
C MET A 103 -2.27 6.42 6.79
N ALA A 104 -2.31 5.18 6.31
CA ALA A 104 -3.00 4.08 7.00
C ALA A 104 -2.42 3.82 8.39
N LYS A 105 -1.09 3.78 8.53
CA LYS A 105 -0.42 3.65 9.84
C LYS A 105 -0.71 4.84 10.76
N GLN A 106 -0.69 6.07 10.25
CA GLN A 106 -1.03 7.25 11.04
C GLN A 106 -2.48 7.20 11.54
N ALA A 107 -3.41 6.77 10.69
CA ALA A 107 -4.82 6.57 11.08
C ALA A 107 -4.97 5.46 12.14
N TRP A 108 -4.20 4.38 12.01
CA TRP A 108 -4.18 3.26 12.95
C TRP A 108 -3.65 3.67 14.35
N VAL A 109 -2.56 4.44 14.39
CA VAL A 109 -2.01 4.99 15.65
C VAL A 109 -2.97 6.01 16.27
N GLY A 110 -3.59 6.87 15.46
CA GLY A 110 -4.52 7.92 15.90
C GLY A 110 -5.89 7.43 16.41
N GLY A 111 -6.05 6.14 16.72
CA GLY A 111 -7.26 5.61 17.36
C GLY A 111 -8.46 5.40 16.42
N ARG A 112 -8.33 5.59 15.10
CA ARG A 112 -9.38 5.27 14.12
C ARG A 112 -9.49 3.76 13.84
N ARG A 113 -9.07 2.91 14.78
CA ARG A 113 -9.09 1.44 14.71
C ARG A 113 -10.49 0.89 14.39
N ARG A 114 -11.55 1.54 14.91
CA ARG A 114 -12.93 1.00 14.88
C ARG A 114 -13.83 1.57 13.78
N THR A 115 -13.59 2.80 13.32
CA THR A 115 -14.37 3.42 12.22
C THR A 115 -14.14 2.70 10.89
N TYR A 116 -13.00 2.03 10.74
CA TYR A 116 -12.68 1.25 9.54
C TYR A 116 -13.26 -0.17 9.55
N LEU A 117 -13.27 -0.86 10.70
CA LEU A 117 -13.89 -2.18 10.86
C LEU A 117 -15.37 -2.19 10.46
N ARG A 118 -16.10 -1.06 10.65
CA ARG A 118 -17.49 -0.91 10.19
C ARG A 118 -17.64 -1.01 8.66
N LYS A 119 -16.61 -0.68 7.89
CA LYS A 119 -16.62 -0.83 6.42
C LYS A 119 -16.35 -2.27 5.97
N ILE A 120 -15.63 -3.06 6.78
CA ILE A 120 -15.25 -4.46 6.48
C ILE A 120 -16.49 -5.40 6.44
N GLY A 121 -17.58 -5.05 7.11
CA GLY A 121 -18.81 -5.87 7.14
C GLY A 121 -19.52 -6.01 5.78
N ALA A 122 -19.24 -5.16 4.80
CA ALA A 122 -19.95 -5.16 3.51
C ALA A 122 -19.43 -6.21 2.49
N PHE A 123 -18.28 -6.86 2.75
CA PHE A 123 -17.63 -7.77 1.78
C PHE A 123 -17.21 -9.12 2.40
N ALA A 124 -18.05 -9.68 3.28
CA ALA A 124 -17.76 -10.99 3.88
C ALA A 124 -17.96 -12.19 2.93
N GLY A 125 -18.58 -12.01 1.75
CA GLY A 125 -18.96 -13.10 0.84
C GLY A 125 -17.90 -13.61 -0.15
N GLY A 126 -16.73 -12.95 -0.29
CA GLY A 126 -15.80 -13.24 -1.39
C GLY A 126 -14.50 -14.00 -1.04
N ARG A 127 -14.27 -14.36 0.23
CA ARG A 127 -12.92 -14.71 0.72
C ARG A 127 -12.39 -16.10 0.38
N THR A 128 -13.18 -17.07 -0.05
CA THR A 128 -12.70 -18.47 -0.13
C THR A 128 -12.01 -18.88 -1.42
N LYS A 129 -12.08 -18.08 -2.51
CA LYS A 129 -11.48 -18.49 -3.80
C LYS A 129 -9.99 -18.19 -3.90
N TRP A 130 -9.52 -17.13 -3.26
CA TRP A 130 -8.18 -16.59 -3.48
C TRP A 130 -7.13 -17.03 -2.45
N GLU A 131 -7.52 -17.36 -1.22
CA GLU A 131 -6.67 -18.09 -0.27
C GLU A 131 -6.32 -19.48 -0.80
N GLN A 132 -7.25 -20.14 -1.51
CA GLN A 132 -7.01 -21.41 -2.20
C GLN A 132 -6.06 -21.27 -3.40
N THR A 133 -6.15 -20.19 -4.18
CA THR A 133 -5.22 -19.97 -5.31
C THR A 133 -3.82 -19.61 -4.82
N LEU A 134 -3.69 -18.90 -3.71
CA LEU A 134 -2.40 -18.64 -3.08
C LEU A 134 -1.80 -19.89 -2.43
N ALA A 135 -2.60 -20.74 -1.79
CA ALA A 135 -2.14 -22.04 -1.26
C ALA A 135 -1.69 -23.00 -2.38
N ALA A 136 -2.29 -22.91 -3.57
CA ALA A 136 -1.91 -23.71 -4.74
C ALA A 136 -0.62 -23.18 -5.42
N THR A 137 -0.39 -21.86 -5.39
CA THR A 137 0.79 -21.24 -6.02
C THR A 137 1.98 -21.15 -5.05
N ARG A 138 1.70 -21.23 -3.74
CA ARG A 138 2.68 -21.22 -2.66
C ARG A 138 2.17 -22.19 -1.60
N PRO A 139 2.71 -23.43 -1.47
CA PRO A 139 2.33 -24.30 -0.37
C PRO A 139 2.53 -23.53 0.93
N PRO A 140 1.64 -23.69 1.93
CA PRO A 140 1.82 -23.03 3.21
C PRO A 140 3.23 -23.35 3.68
N THR A 141 4.03 -22.31 3.93
CA THR A 141 5.35 -22.49 4.51
C THR A 141 5.09 -23.11 5.87
N ALA A 142 5.12 -24.45 5.94
CA ALA A 142 5.28 -25.15 7.20
C ALA A 142 6.48 -24.46 7.86
N PRO A 143 6.36 -23.93 9.09
CA PRO A 143 7.55 -23.53 9.80
C PRO A 143 8.45 -24.76 9.79
N ARG A 144 9.60 -24.63 9.14
CA ARG A 144 10.62 -25.67 9.03
C ARG A 144 10.88 -26.09 10.48
N ILE A 145 10.47 -27.29 10.85
CA ILE A 145 10.49 -27.78 12.25
C ILE A 145 11.92 -27.70 12.83
N GLU A 146 12.94 -27.64 11.96
CA GLU A 146 14.33 -27.32 12.27
C GLU A 146 14.54 -26.04 13.10
N ALA A 147 13.71 -25.01 12.94
CA ALA A 147 13.89 -23.73 13.65
C ALA A 147 13.45 -23.76 15.13
N LEU A 148 12.81 -24.84 15.58
CA LEU A 148 12.39 -25.06 16.98
C LEU A 148 13.15 -26.20 17.67
N GLN A 149 14.07 -26.87 16.98
CA GLN A 149 14.95 -27.86 17.61
C GLN A 149 16.08 -27.13 18.35
N ALA A 150 16.41 -27.60 19.55
CA ALA A 150 17.59 -27.11 20.28
C ALA A 150 18.83 -27.24 19.37
N PRO A 151 19.79 -26.29 19.44
CA PRO A 151 20.99 -26.36 18.61
C PRO A 151 21.67 -27.71 18.85
N LYS A 152 21.75 -28.51 17.78
CA LYS A 152 22.51 -29.75 17.79
C LYS A 152 23.98 -29.36 17.91
N PRO A 153 24.77 -29.91 18.85
CA PRO A 153 26.20 -29.69 18.85
C PRO A 153 26.75 -30.19 17.51
N ASP A 154 27.59 -29.36 16.91
CA ASP A 154 28.22 -29.57 15.61
C ASP A 154 29.30 -30.64 15.77
N ASP A 155 28.88 -31.90 15.85
CA ASP A 155 29.78 -33.06 15.78
C ASP A 155 30.20 -33.26 14.32
N ALA A 156 31.05 -32.36 13.84
CA ALA A 156 31.89 -32.64 12.69
C ALA A 156 32.99 -33.60 13.17
N ASP A 157 32.71 -34.89 13.13
CA ASP A 157 33.70 -35.96 13.33
C ASP A 157 34.63 -35.97 12.10
N TYR A 158 35.67 -35.13 12.13
CA TYR A 158 36.72 -35.13 11.12
C TYR A 158 37.62 -36.34 11.37
N GLN A 159 37.56 -37.36 10.50
CA GLN A 159 38.60 -38.39 10.49
C GLN A 159 39.85 -37.80 9.82
N GLU A 160 40.92 -37.59 10.61
CA GLU A 160 42.21 -36.99 10.19
C GLU A 160 42.85 -37.67 8.97
N ASP A 161 42.49 -38.93 8.68
CA ASP A 161 43.01 -39.70 7.56
C ASP A 161 42.57 -39.15 6.19
N GLU A 162 41.43 -38.44 6.08
CA GLU A 162 40.97 -37.83 4.82
C GLU A 162 41.69 -36.53 4.47
N LEU A 163 42.34 -35.89 5.45
CA LEU A 163 43.12 -34.65 5.28
C LEU A 163 44.60 -34.92 4.99
N ARG A 164 45.03 -36.19 5.00
CA ARG A 164 46.42 -36.55 4.78
C ARG A 164 46.72 -36.68 3.28
N GLY A 165 47.63 -35.85 2.80
CA GLY A 165 48.14 -35.96 1.42
C GLY A 165 48.89 -37.28 1.19
N PRO A 166 48.97 -37.75 -0.07
CA PRO A 166 49.56 -39.04 -0.41
C PRO A 166 51.05 -39.11 -0.03
N THR A 167 51.47 -40.26 0.46
CA THR A 167 52.86 -40.50 0.88
C THR A 167 53.78 -40.69 -0.33
N LEU A 168 55.09 -40.46 -0.15
CA LEU A 168 56.10 -40.59 -1.21
C LEU A 168 56.11 -41.98 -1.88
N LYS A 169 55.65 -43.02 -1.16
CA LYS A 169 55.52 -44.39 -1.67
C LYS A 169 54.35 -44.54 -2.65
N GLU A 170 53.24 -43.81 -2.41
CA GLU A 170 52.04 -43.77 -3.25
C GLU A 170 52.26 -42.89 -4.48
N LEU A 171 52.92 -41.75 -4.34
CA LEU A 171 53.37 -40.92 -5.47
C LEU A 171 54.34 -41.69 -6.40
N GLY A 172 55.18 -42.55 -5.83
CA GLY A 172 56.12 -43.40 -6.58
C GLY A 172 55.50 -44.59 -7.31
N GLN A 173 54.24 -44.95 -7.03
CA GLN A 173 53.45 -45.91 -7.82
C GLN A 173 52.71 -45.23 -8.98
N ILE A 174 52.25 -44.00 -8.79
CA ILE A 174 51.55 -43.21 -9.82
C ILE A 174 52.49 -42.80 -10.96
N LEU A 175 53.77 -42.52 -10.67
CA LEU A 175 54.78 -42.09 -11.65
C LEU A 175 55.51 -43.25 -12.37
N ARG A 176 55.12 -44.51 -12.13
CA ARG A 176 55.70 -45.69 -12.78
C ARG A 176 54.71 -46.48 -13.66
N GLY A 177 53.62 -45.84 -14.06
CA GLY A 177 52.70 -46.32 -15.10
C GLY A 177 53.03 -45.74 -16.46
#